data_AF-A0A5K0YAK9-F1
#
_entry.id   AF-A0A5K0YAK9-F1
#
_cell.length_a   1.000
_cell.length_b   1.000
_cell.length_c   1.000
_cell.angle_alpha   90.00
_cell.angle_beta   90.00
_cell.angle_gamma   90.00
#
_symmetry.space_group_name_H-M   'P 1'
#
loop_
_entity.id
_entity.type
_entity.pdbx_description
1 polymer ?
#
loop_
_entity_poly.entity_id
_entity_poly.type
_entity_poly.pdbx_seq_one_letter_code
_entity_poly.pdbx_strand_id
1 'polypeptide(L)'
;NTHLPDVVSARTDHVPIQVTTIQLTKENYSRWSAAITMGIAGRGRIAYVNGRKVEPAADSLAWDTWFLEDNQVKTWIVNLVSPDIQPLILRKKTTRDMWIILEQMYGQKKRKVRVYQLMKDVYSLRQGALSVADFYATLKSKWEDLDYHSDITWRCSHDQMQYMTDKWENM
;
A
#
# COMPACT_ATOMS: atom_id res chain seq x y z
N ASN A 1 -20.93 -53.17 -8.42
CA ASN A 1 -19.67 -52.41 -8.48
C ASN A 1 -19.65 -51.56 -9.73
N THR A 2 -20.15 -50.32 -9.62
CA THR A 2 -19.98 -49.32 -10.67
C THR A 2 -19.70 -47.99 -9.96
N HIS A 3 -18.42 -47.72 -9.72
CA HIS A 3 -17.96 -46.46 -9.16
C HIS A 3 -17.89 -45.46 -10.32
N LEU A 4 -18.72 -44.40 -10.26
CA LEU A 4 -18.46 -43.21 -11.07
C LEU A 4 -17.22 -42.49 -10.50
N PRO A 5 -16.40 -41.84 -11.33
CA PRO A 5 -15.35 -40.96 -10.83
C PRO A 5 -15.99 -39.66 -10.35
N ASP A 6 -15.71 -39.30 -9.11
CA ASP A 6 -16.05 -38.00 -8.55
C ASP A 6 -15.48 -36.89 -9.43
N VAL A 7 -16.38 -36.04 -9.92
CA VAL A 7 -16.04 -34.76 -10.53
C VAL A 7 -15.37 -33.92 -9.44
N VAL A 8 -14.04 -33.83 -9.49
CA VAL A 8 -13.30 -32.80 -8.76
C VAL A 8 -13.70 -31.47 -9.38
N SER A 9 -14.76 -30.87 -8.84
CA SER A 9 -15.15 -29.50 -9.10
C SER A 9 -14.00 -28.61 -8.61
N ALA A 10 -13.10 -28.25 -9.52
CA ALA A 10 -12.14 -27.18 -9.28
C ALA A 10 -12.93 -25.93 -8.94
N ARG A 11 -13.03 -25.59 -7.65
CA ARG A 11 -13.52 -24.30 -7.20
C ARG A 11 -12.53 -23.27 -7.74
N THR A 12 -12.89 -22.63 -8.85
CA THR A 12 -12.37 -21.30 -9.17
C THR A 12 -12.91 -20.37 -8.09
N ASP A 13 -12.23 -20.31 -6.95
CA ASP A 13 -12.46 -19.28 -5.96
C ASP A 13 -12.29 -17.95 -6.70
N HIS A 14 -13.42 -17.27 -6.97
CA HIS A 14 -13.42 -15.94 -7.57
C HIS A 14 -12.81 -14.98 -6.55
N VAL A 15 -11.48 -14.87 -6.57
CA VAL A 15 -10.79 -13.90 -5.73
C VAL A 15 -11.22 -12.51 -6.21
N PRO A 16 -11.87 -11.69 -5.36
CA PRO A 16 -12.39 -10.41 -5.81
C PRO A 16 -11.25 -9.57 -6.38
N ILE A 17 -11.46 -9.07 -7.61
CA ILE A 17 -10.50 -8.26 -8.37
C ILE A 17 -10.11 -6.99 -7.60
N GLN A 18 -11.02 -6.52 -6.73
CA GLN A 18 -10.81 -5.33 -5.94
C GLN A 18 -10.41 -5.67 -4.51
N VAL A 19 -9.25 -5.16 -4.11
CA VAL A 19 -8.64 -5.40 -2.80
C VAL A 19 -8.78 -4.20 -1.86
N THR A 20 -8.97 -3.01 -2.44
CA THR A 20 -9.27 -1.73 -1.78
C THR A 20 -9.93 -0.80 -2.80
N THR A 21 -10.53 0.30 -2.36
CA THR A 21 -11.07 1.37 -3.22
C THR A 21 -10.07 2.50 -3.47
N ILE A 22 -8.94 2.51 -2.76
CA ILE A 22 -7.95 3.58 -2.86
C ILE A 22 -7.08 3.34 -4.09
N GLN A 23 -7.13 4.27 -5.05
CA GLN A 23 -6.25 4.30 -6.21
C GLN A 23 -4.99 5.12 -5.92
N LEU A 24 -3.82 4.64 -6.32
CA LEU A 24 -2.54 5.34 -6.19
C LEU A 24 -2.51 6.55 -7.11
N THR A 25 -2.19 7.69 -6.52
CA THR A 25 -1.81 8.93 -7.18
C THR A 25 -0.39 9.30 -6.76
N LYS A 26 0.14 10.40 -7.30
CA LYS A 26 1.48 10.90 -6.95
C LYS A 26 1.61 11.36 -5.50
N GLU A 27 0.49 11.45 -4.77
CA GLU A 27 0.41 12.14 -3.49
C GLU A 27 -0.02 11.27 -2.31
N ASN A 28 -0.60 10.09 -2.56
CA ASN A 28 -1.26 9.30 -1.53
C ASN A 28 -0.59 7.94 -1.27
N TYR A 29 0.68 7.77 -1.66
CA TYR A 29 1.38 6.48 -1.55
C TYR A 29 1.30 5.88 -0.15
N SER A 30 1.47 6.67 0.92
CA SER A 30 1.40 6.17 2.31
C SER A 30 0.06 5.45 2.57
N ARG A 31 -1.05 6.15 2.32
CA ARG A 31 -2.41 5.62 2.50
C ARG A 31 -2.71 4.46 1.55
N TRP A 32 -2.33 4.58 0.29
CA TRP A 32 -2.53 3.54 -0.72
C TRP A 32 -1.77 2.26 -0.35
N SER A 33 -0.48 2.38 -0.04
CA SER A 33 0.39 1.25 0.28
C SER A 33 -0.08 0.51 1.52
N ALA A 34 -0.55 1.21 2.56
CA ALA A 34 -1.16 0.59 3.73
C ALA A 34 -2.43 -0.21 3.34
N ALA A 35 -3.34 0.41 2.60
CA ALA A 35 -4.62 -0.22 2.23
C ALA A 35 -4.45 -1.43 1.32
N ILE A 36 -3.62 -1.34 0.28
CA ILE A 36 -3.38 -2.46 -0.63
C ILE A 36 -2.61 -3.59 0.06
N THR A 37 -1.67 -3.28 0.96
CA THR A 37 -0.95 -4.27 1.78
C THR A 37 -1.93 -5.06 2.64
N MET A 38 -2.85 -4.40 3.35
CA MET A 38 -3.89 -5.06 4.14
C MET A 38 -4.75 -5.98 3.27
N GLY A 39 -5.19 -5.49 2.11
CA GLY A 39 -6.01 -6.26 1.20
C GLY A 39 -5.32 -7.52 0.65
N ILE A 40 -4.03 -7.40 0.28
CA ILE A 40 -3.21 -8.51 -0.23
C ILE A 40 -2.90 -9.51 0.88
N ALA A 41 -2.61 -9.02 2.09
CA ALA A 41 -2.35 -9.84 3.26
C ALA A 41 -3.59 -10.64 3.68
N GLY A 42 -4.77 -10.03 3.66
CA GLY A 42 -6.05 -10.70 3.92
C GLY A 42 -6.37 -11.83 2.94
N ARG A 43 -5.71 -11.88 1.78
CA ARG A 43 -5.80 -12.95 0.78
C ARG A 43 -4.61 -13.92 0.82
N GLY A 44 -3.71 -13.79 1.80
CA GLY A 44 -2.55 -14.67 1.97
C GLY A 44 -1.47 -14.53 0.89
N ARG A 45 -1.40 -13.39 0.18
CA ARG A 45 -0.46 -13.18 -0.94
C ARG A 45 0.63 -12.14 -0.66
N ILE A 46 0.82 -11.72 0.59
CA ILE A 46 1.79 -10.69 0.94
C ILE A 46 3.25 -11.07 0.64
N ALA A 47 3.55 -12.37 0.55
CA ALA A 47 4.88 -12.89 0.25
C ALA A 47 5.38 -12.49 -1.15
N TYR A 48 4.48 -12.21 -2.11
CA TYR A 48 4.83 -11.75 -3.45
C TYR A 48 5.27 -10.27 -3.46
N VAL A 49 4.69 -9.45 -2.58
CA VAL A 49 5.00 -8.01 -2.47
C VAL A 49 6.34 -7.76 -1.76
N ASN A 50 6.60 -8.49 -0.68
CA ASN A 50 7.86 -8.36 0.08
C ASN A 50 9.01 -9.23 -0.46
N GLY A 51 8.76 -10.04 -1.50
CA GLY A 51 9.78 -10.86 -2.15
C GLY A 51 10.15 -12.14 -1.39
N ARG A 52 9.42 -12.50 -0.31
CA ARG A 52 9.62 -13.79 0.37
C ARG A 52 9.24 -14.99 -0.50
N LYS A 53 8.32 -14.80 -1.45
CA LYS A 53 7.98 -15.82 -2.46
C LYS A 53 8.80 -15.59 -3.73
N VAL A 54 9.98 -16.21 -3.78
CA VAL A 54 10.90 -16.12 -4.92
C VAL A 54 10.37 -16.94 -6.11
N GLU A 55 10.64 -16.45 -7.32
CA GLU A 55 10.34 -17.15 -8.58
C GLU A 55 11.02 -18.53 -8.60
N PRO A 56 10.25 -19.63 -8.72
CA PRO A 56 10.81 -20.97 -8.89
C PRO A 56 11.51 -21.14 -10.25
N ALA A 57 12.28 -22.22 -10.40
CA ALA A 57 12.80 -22.62 -11.70
C ALA A 57 11.63 -22.88 -12.68
N ALA A 58 11.79 -22.46 -13.94
CA ALA A 58 10.72 -22.47 -14.94
C ALA A 58 10.21 -23.87 -15.30
N ASP A 59 11.01 -24.90 -15.05
CA ASP A 59 10.71 -26.33 -15.24
C ASP A 59 10.09 -26.98 -14.00
N SER A 60 9.96 -26.26 -12.89
CA SER A 60 9.40 -26.81 -11.65
C SER A 60 7.87 -26.82 -11.67
N LEU A 61 7.28 -27.86 -11.07
CA LEU A 61 5.83 -27.95 -10.85
C LEU A 61 5.26 -26.79 -10.01
N ALA A 62 6.11 -26.09 -9.25
CA ALA A 62 5.72 -24.94 -8.45
C ALA A 62 5.60 -23.64 -9.26
N TRP A 63 6.15 -23.60 -10.49
CA TRP A 63 6.20 -22.39 -11.31
C TRP A 63 4.80 -21.92 -11.72
N ASP A 64 3.92 -22.82 -12.19
CA ASP A 64 2.57 -22.45 -12.64
C ASP A 64 1.74 -21.80 -11.52
N THR A 65 1.84 -22.36 -10.31
CA THR A 65 1.16 -21.81 -9.14
C THR A 65 1.73 -20.44 -8.76
N TRP A 66 3.05 -20.31 -8.75
CA TRP A 66 3.71 -19.03 -8.47
C TRP A 66 3.35 -17.97 -9.51
N PHE A 67 3.38 -18.32 -10.80
CA PHE A 67 3.07 -17.42 -11.90
C PHE A 67 1.62 -16.94 -11.85
N LEU A 68 0.68 -17.85 -11.57
CA LEU A 68 -0.73 -17.50 -11.39
C LEU A 68 -0.90 -16.49 -10.23
N GLU A 69 -0.36 -16.81 -9.06
CA GLU A 69 -0.52 -16.00 -7.87
C GLU A 69 0.19 -14.63 -7.98
N ASP A 70 1.38 -14.58 -8.59
CA ASP A 70 2.07 -13.32 -8.87
C ASP A 70 1.26 -12.44 -9.83
N ASN A 71 0.71 -13.01 -10.91
CA ASN A 71 -0.11 -12.24 -11.85
C ASN A 71 -1.46 -11.77 -11.25
N GLN A 72 -2.03 -12.49 -10.29
CA GLN A 72 -3.18 -12.01 -9.52
C GLN A 72 -2.83 -10.73 -8.75
N VAL A 73 -1.69 -10.71 -8.06
CA VAL A 73 -1.26 -9.53 -7.31
C VAL A 73 -0.89 -8.37 -8.25
N LYS A 74 -0.22 -8.66 -9.38
CA LYS A 74 0.04 -7.65 -10.43
C LYS A 74 -1.26 -7.01 -10.93
N THR A 75 -2.29 -7.80 -11.17
CA THR A 75 -3.61 -7.31 -11.61
C THR A 75 -4.23 -6.38 -10.57
N TRP A 76 -4.17 -6.74 -9.29
CA TRP A 76 -4.65 -5.87 -8.21
C TRP A 76 -3.89 -4.55 -8.13
N ILE A 77 -2.56 -4.58 -8.25
CA ILE A 77 -1.74 -3.36 -8.24
C ILE A 77 -2.10 -2.48 -9.43
N VAL A 78 -2.11 -3.02 -10.66
CA VAL A 78 -2.39 -2.25 -11.88
C VAL A 78 -3.77 -1.57 -11.81
N ASN A 79 -4.80 -2.28 -11.35
CA ASN A 79 -6.16 -1.73 -11.23
C ASN A 79 -6.28 -0.64 -10.15
N LEU A 80 -5.36 -0.63 -9.18
CA LEU A 80 -5.32 0.33 -8.10
C LEU A 80 -4.26 1.41 -8.32
N VAL A 81 -3.78 1.57 -9.55
CA VAL A 81 -2.82 2.61 -9.93
C VAL A 81 -3.44 3.51 -11.00
N SER A 82 -3.24 4.81 -10.86
CA SER A 82 -3.73 5.80 -11.84
C SER A 82 -3.11 5.58 -13.23
N PRO A 83 -3.85 5.88 -14.32
CA PRO A 83 -3.40 5.59 -15.68
C PRO A 83 -2.05 6.21 -16.07
N ASP A 84 -1.68 7.36 -15.49
CA ASP A 84 -0.40 8.01 -15.75
C ASP A 84 0.81 7.34 -15.06
N ILE A 85 0.54 6.48 -14.07
CA ILE A 85 1.56 5.72 -13.33
C ILE A 85 1.70 4.29 -13.86
N GLN A 86 0.62 3.68 -14.39
CA GLN A 86 0.61 2.30 -14.89
C GLN A 86 1.77 1.96 -15.86
N PRO A 87 2.17 2.82 -16.82
CA PRO A 87 3.28 2.53 -17.73
C PRO A 87 4.61 2.22 -17.02
N LEU A 88 4.82 2.72 -15.80
CA LEU A 88 6.04 2.48 -15.01
C LEU A 88 6.16 1.03 -14.51
N ILE A 89 5.02 0.35 -14.34
CA ILE A 89 4.94 -0.96 -13.70
C ILE A 89 4.52 -2.09 -14.65
N LEU A 90 3.77 -1.80 -15.73
CA LEU A 90 3.18 -2.82 -16.60
C LEU A 90 4.18 -3.82 -17.19
N ARG A 91 5.41 -3.36 -17.48
CA ARG A 91 6.47 -4.20 -18.09
C ARG A 91 7.34 -4.93 -17.08
N LYS A 92 7.03 -4.86 -15.78
CA LYS A 92 7.83 -5.49 -14.73
C LYS A 92 7.54 -6.99 -14.67
N LYS A 93 8.60 -7.77 -14.47
CA LYS A 93 8.55 -9.23 -14.47
C LYS A 93 7.66 -9.72 -13.33
N THR A 94 7.98 -9.27 -12.11
CA THR A 94 7.34 -9.73 -10.88
C THR A 94 6.51 -8.66 -10.18
N THR A 95 5.59 -9.07 -9.30
CA THR A 95 4.92 -8.15 -8.36
C THR A 95 5.93 -7.34 -7.55
N ARG A 96 7.00 -7.99 -7.08
CA ARG A 96 8.04 -7.35 -6.28
C ARG A 96 8.69 -6.19 -7.03
N ASP A 97 8.99 -6.39 -8.31
CA ASP A 97 9.57 -5.35 -9.17
C ASP A 97 8.62 -4.16 -9.35
N MET A 98 7.31 -4.42 -9.52
CA MET A 98 6.30 -3.36 -9.56
C MET A 98 6.31 -2.56 -8.24
N TRP A 99 6.29 -3.27 -7.11
CA TRP A 99 6.26 -2.64 -5.79
C TRP A 99 7.46 -1.73 -5.53
N ILE A 100 8.68 -2.21 -5.83
CA ILE A 100 9.91 -1.45 -5.66
C ILE A 100 9.87 -0.14 -6.46
N ILE A 101 9.39 -0.16 -7.71
CA ILE A 101 9.29 1.05 -8.53
C ILE A 101 8.29 2.05 -7.92
N LEU A 102 7.13 1.59 -7.47
CA LEU A 102 6.15 2.46 -6.83
C LEU A 102 6.69 3.07 -5.53
N GLU A 103 7.37 2.27 -4.72
CA GLU A 103 8.01 2.70 -3.47
C GLU A 103 9.13 3.72 -3.71
N GLN A 104 9.97 3.50 -4.71
CA GLN A 104 11.04 4.43 -5.08
C GLN A 104 10.49 5.73 -5.65
N MET A 105 9.44 5.68 -6.45
CA MET A 105 8.90 6.85 -7.13
C MET A 105 7.95 7.68 -6.25
N TYR A 106 7.23 7.05 -5.33
CA TYR A 106 6.17 7.71 -4.56
C TYR A 106 6.24 7.46 -3.05
N GLY A 107 6.95 6.42 -2.60
CA GLY A 107 7.10 6.07 -1.20
C GLY A 107 8.24 6.74 -0.45
N GLN A 108 9.13 7.44 -1.17
CA GLN A 108 10.25 8.14 -0.55
C GLN A 108 9.76 9.19 0.45
N LYS A 109 10.06 8.93 1.72
CA LYS A 109 10.03 9.94 2.78
C LYS A 109 10.99 11.08 2.40
N LYS A 110 10.87 12.25 3.04
CA LYS A 110 11.85 13.36 2.93
C LYS A 110 11.80 14.23 1.67
N ARG A 111 10.67 14.27 0.94
CA ARG A 111 10.48 15.32 -0.08
C ARG A 111 10.19 16.65 0.61
N LYS A 112 11.20 17.51 0.78
CA LYS A 112 11.04 18.88 1.35
C LYS A 112 9.86 19.64 0.71
N VAL A 113 9.68 19.48 -0.60
CA VAL A 113 8.55 20.05 -1.35
C VAL A 113 7.20 19.51 -0.86
N ARG A 114 7.10 18.21 -0.56
CA ARG A 114 5.86 17.61 -0.02
C ARG A 114 5.57 18.08 1.39
N VAL A 115 6.59 18.15 2.25
CA VAL A 115 6.46 18.72 3.62
C VAL A 115 5.96 20.16 3.54
N TYR A 116 6.55 20.99 2.67
CA TYR A 116 6.11 22.36 2.46
C TYR A 116 4.66 22.45 1.98
N GLN A 117 4.26 21.62 1.01
CA GLN A 117 2.88 21.59 0.50
C GLN A 117 1.90 21.16 1.60
N LEU A 118 2.22 20.11 2.37
CA LEU A 118 1.39 19.66 3.49
C LEU A 118 1.26 20.73 4.57
N MET A 119 2.35 21.42 4.92
CA MET A 119 2.29 22.55 5.85
C MET A 119 1.37 23.65 5.32
N LYS A 120 1.53 24.06 4.06
CA LYS A 120 0.67 25.07 3.44
C LYS A 120 -0.80 24.67 3.47
N ASP A 121 -1.10 23.40 3.18
CA ASP A 121 -2.45 22.85 3.26
C ASP A 121 -3.01 22.88 4.69
N VAL A 122 -2.21 22.50 5.69
CA VAL A 122 -2.61 22.55 7.11
C VAL A 122 -2.87 23.98 7.55
N TYR A 123 -1.98 24.93 7.23
CA TYR A 123 -2.14 26.34 7.60
C TYR A 123 -3.30 27.04 6.89
N SER A 124 -3.66 26.59 5.69
CA SER A 124 -4.81 27.12 4.94
C SER A 124 -6.12 26.44 5.28
N LEU A 125 -6.10 25.28 5.97
CA LEU A 125 -7.31 24.57 6.35
C LEU A 125 -8.17 25.43 7.28
N ARG A 126 -9.43 25.57 6.95
CA ARG A 126 -10.46 26.24 7.75
C ARG A 126 -11.64 25.29 7.86
N GLN A 127 -12.32 25.30 9.01
CA GLN A 127 -13.51 24.48 9.20
C GLN A 127 -14.58 24.83 8.16
N GLY A 128 -14.86 26.13 7.95
CA GLY A 128 -15.84 26.58 6.95
C GLY A 128 -17.20 25.93 7.19
N ALA A 129 -17.71 25.22 6.19
CA ALA A 129 -18.98 24.50 6.24
C ALA A 129 -18.86 23.04 6.75
N LEU A 130 -17.65 22.56 7.06
CA LEU A 130 -17.44 21.20 7.57
C LEU A 130 -17.95 21.08 9.02
N SER A 131 -18.43 19.89 9.37
CA SER A 131 -18.66 19.56 10.77
C SER A 131 -17.33 19.57 11.54
N VAL A 132 -17.41 19.73 12.87
CA VAL A 132 -16.22 19.68 13.74
C VAL A 132 -15.50 18.32 13.58
N ALA A 133 -16.26 17.23 13.48
CA ALA A 133 -15.72 15.89 13.30
C ALA A 133 -14.97 15.75 11.96
N ASP A 134 -15.55 16.23 10.85
CA ASP A 134 -14.94 16.13 9.52
C ASP A 134 -13.70 17.02 9.40
N PHE A 135 -13.75 18.22 9.97
CA PHE A 135 -12.59 19.11 10.04
C PHE A 135 -11.46 18.47 10.85
N TYR A 136 -11.76 17.93 12.03
CA TYR A 136 -10.76 17.24 12.86
C TYR A 136 -10.17 16.02 12.15
N ALA A 137 -10.99 15.19 11.52
CA ALA A 137 -10.53 14.03 10.76
C ALA A 137 -9.60 14.43 9.60
N THR A 138 -9.95 15.50 8.87
CA THR A 138 -9.13 16.04 7.78
C THR A 138 -7.80 16.58 8.30
N LEU A 139 -7.84 17.35 9.40
CA LEU A 139 -6.66 17.90 10.04
C LEU A 139 -5.73 16.79 10.53
N LYS A 140 -6.27 15.80 11.25
CA LYS A 140 -5.53 14.64 11.77
C LYS A 140 -4.86 13.85 10.63
N SER A 141 -5.60 13.55 9.56
CA SER A 141 -5.03 12.85 8.40
C SER A 141 -3.87 13.62 7.75
N LYS A 142 -3.95 14.96 7.64
CA LYS A 142 -2.84 15.78 7.11
C LYS A 142 -1.64 15.79 8.05
N TRP A 143 -1.86 15.78 9.37
CA TRP A 143 -0.79 15.67 10.36
C TRP A 143 -0.08 14.32 10.31
N GLU A 144 -0.82 13.21 10.16
CA GLU A 144 -0.24 11.88 9.99
C GLU A 144 0.61 11.78 8.72
N ASP A 145 0.15 12.38 7.61
CA ASP A 145 0.94 12.48 6.37
C ASP A 145 2.20 13.33 6.58
N LEU A 146 2.09 14.46 7.30
CA LEU A 146 3.24 15.31 7.61
C LEU A 146 4.27 14.55 8.46
N ASP A 147 3.83 13.85 9.50
CA ASP A 147 4.66 13.01 10.38
C ASP A 147 5.40 11.94 9.57
N TYR A 148 4.68 11.25 8.66
CA TYR A 148 5.27 10.26 7.75
C TYR A 148 6.41 10.83 6.88
N HIS A 149 6.30 12.09 6.45
CA HIS A 149 7.27 12.74 5.56
C HIS A 149 8.35 13.54 6.29
N SER A 150 8.11 13.95 7.54
CA SER A 150 9.03 14.75 8.33
C SER A 150 10.15 13.92 8.95
N ASP A 151 11.40 14.30 8.71
CA ASP A 151 12.53 13.85 9.52
C ASP A 151 12.62 14.76 10.74
N ILE A 152 11.85 14.50 11.80
CA ILE A 152 12.19 15.11 13.09
C ILE A 152 13.41 14.37 13.63
N THR A 153 14.60 14.82 13.22
CA THR A 153 15.84 14.45 13.92
C THR A 153 15.84 15.17 15.25
N TRP A 154 15.35 14.49 16.28
CA TRP A 154 15.42 14.99 17.64
C TRP A 154 16.88 15.20 18.02
N ARG A 155 17.26 16.44 18.34
CA ARG A 155 18.62 16.74 18.81
C ARG A 155 18.86 16.25 20.24
N CYS A 156 17.78 16.02 20.98
CA CYS A 156 17.77 15.56 22.36
C CYS A 156 16.99 14.24 22.44
N SER A 157 17.66 13.18 22.87
CA SER A 157 17.04 11.85 23.04
C SER A 157 15.98 11.83 24.15
N HIS A 158 16.08 12.73 25.12
CA HIS A 158 15.10 12.85 26.22
C HIS A 158 13.77 13.44 25.72
N ASP A 159 13.82 14.53 24.93
CA ASP A 159 12.63 15.15 24.35
C ASP A 159 11.93 14.20 23.36
N GLN A 160 12.72 13.42 22.61
CA GLN A 160 12.19 12.35 21.75
C GLN A 160 11.41 11.32 22.56
N MET A 161 11.96 10.90 23.70
CA MET A 161 11.36 9.87 24.54
C MET A 161 10.07 10.40 25.18
N GLN A 162 10.05 11.62 25.71
CA GLN A 162 8.85 12.26 26.25
C GLN A 162 7.74 12.40 25.19
N TYR A 163 8.07 12.93 24.01
CA TYR A 163 7.09 13.07 22.92
C TYR A 163 6.48 11.72 22.52
N MET A 164 7.29 10.67 22.46
CA MET A 164 6.80 9.33 22.14
C MET A 164 5.89 8.81 23.26
N THR A 165 6.29 8.92 24.54
CA THR A 165 5.47 8.48 25.68
C THR A 165 4.11 9.18 25.70
N ASP A 166 4.09 10.51 25.54
CA ASP A 166 2.85 11.29 25.54
C ASP A 166 1.96 10.97 24.32
N LYS A 167 2.56 10.65 23.16
CA LYS A 167 1.81 10.28 21.95
C LYS A 167 1.18 8.89 22.05
N TRP A 168 1.84 7.93 22.71
CA TRP A 168 1.35 6.56 22.87
C TRP A 168 0.37 6.39 24.04
N GLU A 169 0.44 7.23 25.08
CA GLU A 169 -0.52 7.21 26.20
C GLU A 169 -1.86 7.88 25.88
N ASN A 170 -1.90 8.76 24.86
CA ASN A 170 -3.08 9.54 24.47
C ASN A 170 -3.77 9.05 23.18
N MET A 171 -3.46 7.83 22.72
CA MET A 171 -4.14 7.13 21.62
C MET A 171 -5.10 6.06 22.15
#